data_AF-A0A378PR80-F1
#
_entry.id   AF-A0A378PR80-F1
#
_cell.length_a   1.000
_cell.length_b   1.000
_cell.length_c   1.000
_cell.angle_alpha   90.00
_cell.angle_beta   90.00
_cell.angle_gamma   90.00
#
_symmetry.space_group_name_H-M   'P 1'
#
loop_
_entity.id
_entity.type
_entity.pdbx_description
1 polymer ?
#
loop_
_entity_poly.entity_id
_entity_poly.type
_entity_poly.pdbx_seq_one_letter_code
_entity_poly.pdbx_strand_id
1 'polypeptide(L)'
;MQDLELDAKQKVDEYLKYWQSQNIKIETGAKPTQAFIKTYGDFFPRPLWYLWEQIGFACFDDGGFWLVNPDDYADLLDEILKPTPFYAHDDWYVLGRTAFGELKVMGRYTRSHLTIVLDYIRIFPAIEGNRQLTQRQHAINIVVEVNGAIREIGGEKSYDLTDIHHTPLFNRCLASYGKLKEDEMYAFVPAIALGGKQLLQNVQKVNIFEYINFITQLEPFEIMMDINRVVDNLGITPESAAAFVASQNSPPTTSPKYDETCIIQEGQPATVSGYYQDRMTKKVIYLNIGDVSPIYPTPSHLSKSQAYVWYKLTEHGISLIPEEILANAKK
;
A
#
# COMPACT_ATOMS: atom_id res chain seq x y z
N MET A 1 -3.12 20.57 25.09
CA MET A 1 -4.00 20.12 23.99
C MET A 1 -4.69 21.31 23.36
N GLN A 2 -4.39 21.57 22.10
CA GLN A 2 -5.15 22.52 21.27
C GLN A 2 -6.60 22.07 21.11
N ASP A 3 -7.51 23.03 21.00
CA ASP A 3 -8.91 22.74 20.70
C ASP A 3 -9.05 22.13 19.29
N LEU A 4 -10.00 21.20 19.15
CA LEU A 4 -10.27 20.55 17.86
C LEU A 4 -11.04 21.51 16.96
N GLU A 5 -10.49 21.78 15.78
CA GLU A 5 -11.15 22.60 14.76
C GLU A 5 -12.42 21.91 14.21
N LEU A 6 -13.46 22.69 13.94
CA LEU A 6 -14.78 22.18 13.56
C LEU A 6 -14.74 21.38 12.24
N ASP A 7 -13.99 21.84 11.25
CA ASP A 7 -13.86 21.19 9.95
C ASP A 7 -13.07 19.88 10.02
N ALA A 8 -12.05 19.81 10.88
CA ALA A 8 -11.31 18.60 11.19
C ALA A 8 -12.21 17.57 11.90
N LYS A 9 -12.98 18.02 12.89
CA LYS A 9 -13.99 17.19 13.57
C LYS A 9 -15.00 16.61 12.58
N GLN A 10 -15.57 17.46 11.72
CA GLN A 10 -16.55 17.05 10.72
C GLN A 10 -16.00 15.98 9.79
N LYS A 11 -14.72 16.08 9.40
CA LYS A 11 -14.07 15.08 8.55
C LYS A 11 -13.97 13.71 9.22
N VAL A 12 -13.62 13.66 10.51
CA VAL A 12 -13.60 12.40 11.27
C VAL A 12 -15.02 11.84 11.41
N ASP A 13 -16.00 12.68 11.77
CA ASP A 13 -17.40 12.27 11.91
C ASP A 13 -18.01 11.72 10.61
N GLU A 14 -17.63 12.29 9.46
CA GLU A 14 -18.04 11.82 8.13
C GLU A 14 -17.59 10.38 7.88
N TYR A 15 -16.33 10.05 8.18
CA TYR A 15 -15.80 8.71 7.98
C TYR A 15 -16.34 7.70 8.98
N LEU A 16 -16.54 8.09 10.24
CA LEU A 16 -17.21 7.22 11.22
C LEU A 16 -18.62 6.83 10.75
N LYS A 17 -19.39 7.77 10.21
CA LYS A 17 -20.70 7.50 9.61
C LYS A 17 -20.59 6.67 8.33
N TYR A 18 -19.60 6.95 7.49
CA TYR A 18 -19.34 6.18 6.28
C TYR A 18 -19.07 4.71 6.59
N TRP A 19 -18.16 4.40 7.52
CA TRP A 19 -17.84 3.03 7.91
C TRP A 19 -19.07 2.29 8.45
N GLN A 20 -19.89 2.96 9.27
CA GLN A 20 -21.17 2.41 9.73
C GLN A 20 -22.12 2.12 8.55
N SER A 21 -22.22 3.03 7.57
CA SER A 21 -23.07 2.84 6.38
C SER A 21 -22.63 1.69 5.48
N GLN A 22 -21.34 1.36 5.49
CA GLN A 22 -20.77 0.23 4.76
C GLN A 22 -20.87 -1.10 5.55
N ASN A 23 -21.55 -1.10 6.71
CA ASN A 23 -21.62 -2.25 7.62
C ASN A 23 -20.24 -2.78 8.05
N ILE A 24 -19.23 -1.93 8.09
CA ILE A 24 -17.91 -2.32 8.62
C ILE A 24 -18.06 -2.56 10.10
N LYS A 25 -17.63 -3.73 10.57
CA LYS A 25 -17.73 -4.09 11.99
C LYS A 25 -16.63 -3.36 12.75
N ILE A 26 -17.02 -2.47 13.66
CA ILE A 26 -16.08 -1.76 14.54
C ILE A 26 -16.32 -2.21 15.97
N GLU A 27 -15.33 -2.84 16.58
CA GLU A 27 -15.27 -3.14 18.01
C GLU A 27 -14.42 -2.07 18.69
N THR A 28 -15.05 -1.31 19.58
CA THR A 28 -14.36 -0.22 20.28
C THR A 28 -13.31 -0.78 21.23
N GLY A 29 -12.10 -0.22 21.18
CA GLY A 29 -10.99 -0.63 22.03
C GLY A 29 -10.84 0.22 23.30
N ALA A 30 -9.74 -0.03 24.01
CA ALA A 30 -9.34 0.80 25.14
C ALA A 30 -9.16 2.26 24.69
N LYS A 31 -9.61 3.20 25.52
CA LYS A 31 -9.37 4.62 25.29
C LYS A 31 -8.01 5.03 25.84
N PRO A 32 -7.39 6.10 25.31
CA PRO A 32 -6.15 6.62 25.85
C PRO A 32 -6.23 6.86 27.36
N THR A 33 -5.27 6.32 28.12
CA THR A 33 -5.24 6.42 29.57
C THR A 33 -4.82 7.83 30.02
N GLN A 34 -5.09 8.19 31.28
CA GLN A 34 -4.63 9.46 31.83
C GLN A 34 -3.10 9.59 31.82
N ALA A 35 -2.38 8.47 31.99
CA ALA A 35 -0.93 8.43 31.88
C ALA A 35 -0.48 8.71 30.44
N PHE A 36 -1.09 8.05 29.46
CA PHE A 36 -0.80 8.28 28.04
C PHE A 36 -1.08 9.74 27.63
N ILE A 37 -2.21 10.32 28.04
CA ILE A 37 -2.55 11.74 27.80
C ILE A 37 -1.52 12.67 28.44
N LYS A 38 -1.02 12.34 29.64
CA LYS A 38 -0.01 13.14 30.33
C LYS A 38 1.33 13.11 29.59
N THR A 39 1.72 11.95 29.05
CA THR A 39 2.97 11.79 28.29
C THR A 39 2.88 12.44 26.91
N TYR A 40 1.79 12.22 26.20
CA TYR A 40 1.66 12.53 24.77
C TYR A 40 0.72 13.71 24.45
N GLY A 41 0.29 14.48 25.45
CA GLY A 41 -0.86 15.40 25.34
C GLY A 41 -0.89 16.30 24.10
N ASP A 42 0.25 16.83 23.64
CA ASP A 42 0.36 17.64 22.40
C ASP A 42 1.25 16.96 21.33
N PHE A 43 1.55 15.67 21.51
CA PHE A 43 2.35 14.90 20.58
C PHE A 43 1.55 14.55 19.32
N PHE A 44 0.42 13.84 19.48
CA PHE A 44 -0.39 13.42 18.34
C PHE A 44 -1.32 14.54 17.83
N PRO A 45 -1.62 14.57 16.52
CA PRO A 45 -2.58 15.51 15.96
C PRO A 45 -3.94 15.44 16.66
N ARG A 46 -4.56 16.59 16.94
CA ARG A 46 -5.86 16.65 17.64
C ARG A 46 -6.98 15.80 17.00
N PRO A 47 -7.08 15.67 15.66
CA PRO A 47 -8.06 14.77 15.05
C PRO A 47 -7.86 13.28 15.38
N LEU A 48 -6.61 12.83 15.61
CA LEU A 48 -6.33 11.45 15.99
C LEU A 48 -6.83 11.18 17.42
N TRP A 49 -6.58 12.12 18.34
CA TRP A 49 -7.16 12.07 19.68
C TRP A 49 -8.67 11.97 19.65
N TYR A 50 -9.32 12.80 18.83
CA TYR A 50 -10.76 12.77 18.69
C TYR A 50 -11.26 11.40 18.16
N LEU A 51 -10.58 10.81 17.19
CA LEU A 51 -10.89 9.46 16.72
C LEU A 51 -10.81 8.43 17.85
N TRP A 52 -9.74 8.44 18.65
CA TRP A 52 -9.60 7.56 19.82
C TRP A 52 -10.64 7.84 20.92
N GLU A 53 -11.07 9.10 21.10
CA GLU A 53 -12.17 9.42 22.02
C GLU A 53 -13.48 8.76 21.58
N GLN A 54 -13.72 8.62 20.26
CA GLN A 54 -14.91 7.99 19.70
C GLN A 54 -14.87 6.46 19.77
N ILE A 55 -13.79 5.84 19.30
CA ILE A 55 -13.73 4.38 19.08
C ILE A 55 -12.60 3.66 19.84
N GLY A 56 -11.71 4.38 20.52
CA GLY A 56 -10.55 3.80 21.21
C GLY A 56 -9.52 3.24 20.23
N PHE A 57 -8.61 2.39 20.74
CA PHE A 57 -7.71 1.55 19.94
C PHE A 57 -8.51 0.41 19.30
N ALA A 58 -9.33 0.75 18.32
CA ALA A 58 -10.41 -0.08 17.79
C ALA A 58 -9.95 -1.25 16.92
N CYS A 59 -10.78 -2.30 16.88
CA CYS A 59 -10.63 -3.44 16.00
C CYS A 59 -11.71 -3.42 14.91
N PHE A 60 -11.31 -3.64 13.66
CA PHE A 60 -12.18 -3.68 12.49
C PHE A 60 -12.31 -5.13 11.98
N ASP A 61 -13.52 -5.48 11.50
CA ASP A 61 -13.82 -6.75 10.83
C ASP A 61 -13.33 -8.01 11.54
N ASP A 62 -13.61 -8.13 12.85
CA ASP A 62 -13.19 -9.29 13.66
C ASP A 62 -11.68 -9.56 13.66
N GLY A 63 -10.90 -8.48 13.52
CA GLY A 63 -9.45 -8.54 13.53
C GLY A 63 -8.84 -8.55 12.14
N GLY A 64 -9.48 -7.91 11.17
CA GLY A 64 -8.85 -7.59 9.88
C GLY A 64 -7.81 -6.49 10.03
N PHE A 65 -8.15 -5.45 10.80
CA PHE A 65 -7.31 -4.29 11.05
C PHE A 65 -7.51 -3.74 12.47
N TRP A 66 -6.45 -3.18 13.06
CA TRP A 66 -6.50 -2.50 14.35
C TRP A 66 -5.97 -1.09 14.24
N LEU A 67 -6.71 -0.14 14.81
CA LEU A 67 -6.18 1.14 15.24
C LEU A 67 -5.47 0.91 16.58
N VAL A 68 -4.16 1.12 16.65
CA VAL A 68 -3.35 0.67 17.80
C VAL A 68 -3.06 1.81 18.79
N ASN A 69 -2.60 1.44 19.99
CA ASN A 69 -1.85 2.35 20.84
C ASN A 69 -0.44 2.52 20.25
N PRO A 70 -0.05 3.72 19.76
CA PRO A 70 1.25 3.87 19.11
C PRO A 70 2.45 3.68 20.04
N ASP A 71 2.27 3.86 21.35
CA ASP A 71 3.31 3.67 22.37
C ASP A 71 3.79 2.21 22.43
N ASP A 72 2.88 1.25 22.21
CA ASP A 72 3.22 -0.18 22.23
C ASP A 72 4.19 -0.56 21.09
N TYR A 73 4.28 0.26 20.04
CA TYR A 73 5.11 0.02 18.86
C TYR A 73 6.31 0.96 18.77
N ALA A 74 6.48 1.90 19.71
CA ALA A 74 7.44 2.99 19.58
C ALA A 74 8.89 2.50 19.45
N ASP A 75 9.34 1.63 20.37
CA ASP A 75 10.71 1.09 20.37
C ASP A 75 11.00 0.26 19.11
N LEU A 76 10.03 -0.56 18.71
CA LEU A 76 10.11 -1.41 17.52
C LEU A 76 10.21 -0.59 16.24
N LEU A 77 9.41 0.46 16.14
CA LEU A 77 9.43 1.37 15.00
C LEU A 77 10.76 2.15 14.94
N ASP A 78 11.29 2.58 16.09
CA ASP A 78 12.62 3.21 16.17
C ASP A 78 13.69 2.28 15.61
N GLU A 79 13.71 1.01 16.03
CA GLU A 79 14.67 0.01 15.54
C GLU A 79 14.58 -0.19 14.02
N ILE A 80 13.36 -0.33 13.47
CA ILE A 80 13.14 -0.52 12.03
C ILE A 80 13.59 0.71 11.24
N LEU A 81 13.28 1.92 11.71
CA LEU A 81 13.49 3.15 10.95
C LEU A 81 14.89 3.73 11.11
N LYS A 82 15.57 3.54 12.23
CA LYS A 82 16.93 4.07 12.52
C LYS A 82 17.98 3.84 11.42
N PRO A 83 18.05 2.68 10.75
CA PRO A 83 18.99 2.48 9.63
C PRO A 83 18.53 3.12 8.31
N THR A 84 17.35 3.73 8.25
CA THR A 84 16.74 4.29 7.04
C THR A 84 16.83 5.82 7.02
N PRO A 85 16.78 6.46 5.82
CA PRO A 85 16.69 7.93 5.73
C PRO A 85 15.39 8.50 6.32
N PHE A 86 14.37 7.66 6.57
CA PHE A 86 13.09 8.10 7.12
C PHE A 86 13.22 8.53 8.58
N TYR A 87 14.16 7.95 9.34
CA TYR A 87 14.35 8.27 10.76
C TYR A 87 14.48 9.76 11.05
N ALA A 88 15.22 10.47 10.20
CA ALA A 88 15.43 11.91 10.33
C ALA A 88 14.39 12.77 9.60
N HIS A 89 13.49 12.15 8.82
CA HIS A 89 12.53 12.87 7.98
C HIS A 89 11.32 13.37 8.77
N ASP A 90 10.75 12.57 9.66
CA ASP A 90 9.56 12.92 10.44
C ASP A 90 9.64 12.27 11.83
N ASP A 91 8.76 12.70 12.74
CA ASP A 91 8.47 11.91 13.94
C ASP A 91 7.41 10.89 13.53
N TRP A 92 7.71 9.61 13.61
CA TRP A 92 6.84 8.55 13.12
C TRP A 92 6.06 7.88 14.24
N TYR A 93 4.85 7.42 13.94
CA TYR A 93 4.07 6.58 14.84
C TYR A 93 3.26 5.54 14.06
N VAL A 94 3.07 4.36 14.64
CA VAL A 94 2.19 3.34 14.06
C VAL A 94 0.75 3.77 14.31
N LEU A 95 0.00 4.01 13.23
CA LEU A 95 -1.43 4.29 13.29
C LEU A 95 -2.21 2.99 13.53
N GLY A 96 -1.85 1.93 12.81
CA GLY A 96 -2.55 0.66 12.88
C GLY A 96 -1.82 -0.48 12.22
N ARG A 97 -2.41 -1.67 12.30
CA ARG A 97 -1.83 -2.90 11.74
C ARG A 97 -2.90 -3.87 11.23
N THR A 98 -2.54 -4.72 10.28
CA THR A 98 -3.43 -5.76 9.73
C THR A 98 -3.40 -7.05 10.56
N ALA A 99 -4.27 -8.01 10.20
CA ALA A 99 -4.28 -9.36 10.73
C ALA A 99 -2.96 -10.11 10.52
N PHE A 100 -2.18 -9.71 9.50
CA PHE A 100 -0.92 -10.32 9.11
C PHE A 100 0.30 -9.45 9.46
N GLY A 101 0.12 -8.47 10.35
CA GLY A 101 1.22 -7.69 10.92
C GLY A 101 1.78 -6.58 10.04
N GLU A 102 1.18 -6.30 8.87
CA GLU A 102 1.55 -5.11 8.10
C GLU A 102 1.25 -3.85 8.92
N LEU A 103 2.23 -2.97 9.09
CA LEU A 103 2.10 -1.74 9.87
C LEU A 103 1.79 -0.55 8.96
N LYS A 104 0.80 0.25 9.34
CA LYS A 104 0.50 1.57 8.76
C LYS A 104 1.12 2.65 9.65
N VAL A 105 2.16 3.30 9.16
CA VAL A 105 2.96 4.28 9.90
C VAL A 105 2.71 5.67 9.33
N MET A 106 2.52 6.66 10.19
CA MET A 106 2.32 8.05 9.79
C MET A 106 3.41 8.97 10.30
N GLY A 107 3.75 9.97 9.48
CA GLY A 107 4.52 11.13 9.90
C GLY A 107 3.67 12.08 10.73
N ARG A 108 4.26 12.64 11.79
CA ARG A 108 3.59 13.58 12.68
C ARG A 108 3.43 14.95 12.06
N TYR A 109 4.43 15.41 11.31
CA TYR A 109 4.47 16.78 10.80
C TYR A 109 4.09 16.88 9.33
N THR A 110 4.32 15.82 8.57
CA THR A 110 4.02 15.76 7.13
C THR A 110 2.84 14.84 6.85
N ARG A 111 2.41 14.77 5.59
CA ARG A 111 1.43 13.76 5.16
C ARG A 111 2.11 12.44 4.79
N SER A 112 3.40 12.30 5.10
CA SER A 112 4.15 11.11 4.77
C SER A 112 3.57 9.91 5.52
N HIS A 113 3.59 8.77 4.86
CA HIS A 113 3.23 7.49 5.48
C HIS A 113 4.15 6.40 4.95
N LEU A 114 4.34 5.37 5.77
CA LEU A 114 5.07 4.17 5.40
C LEU A 114 4.14 2.97 5.60
N THR A 115 4.16 2.04 4.66
CA THR A 115 3.62 0.69 4.88
C THR A 115 4.80 -0.26 5.09
N ILE A 116 4.88 -0.87 6.28
CA ILE A 116 5.92 -1.83 6.63
C ILE A 116 5.34 -3.23 6.46
N VAL A 117 5.85 -3.98 5.48
CA VAL A 117 5.41 -5.32 5.13
C VAL A 117 6.42 -6.33 5.68
N LEU A 118 6.00 -7.09 6.68
CA LEU A 118 6.88 -8.04 7.39
C LEU A 118 7.23 -9.26 6.53
N ASP A 119 6.28 -9.76 5.75
CA ASP A 119 6.42 -11.00 4.97
C ASP A 119 7.56 -10.96 3.94
N TYR A 120 7.81 -9.77 3.39
CA TYR A 120 8.85 -9.52 2.40
C TYR A 120 9.95 -8.59 2.92
N ILE A 121 9.93 -8.25 4.22
CA ILE A 121 10.88 -7.34 4.87
C ILE A 121 11.06 -6.04 4.06
N ARG A 122 9.94 -5.35 3.77
CA ARG A 122 9.91 -4.17 2.90
C ARG A 122 9.25 -2.96 3.56
N ILE A 123 9.73 -1.78 3.20
CA ILE A 123 9.11 -0.49 3.53
C ILE A 123 8.65 0.16 2.22
N PHE A 124 7.36 0.45 2.11
CA PHE A 124 6.77 1.22 1.02
C PHE A 124 6.55 2.66 1.48
N PRO A 125 7.37 3.62 1.00
CA PRO A 125 7.27 4.99 1.42
C PRO A 125 6.38 5.84 0.50
N ALA A 126 5.71 6.81 1.10
CA ALA A 126 5.17 7.99 0.42
C ALA A 126 5.63 9.22 1.22
N ILE A 127 6.61 9.94 0.70
CA ILE A 127 7.33 10.99 1.42
C ILE A 127 6.93 12.37 0.88
N GLU A 128 6.33 13.19 1.74
CA GLU A 128 5.99 14.58 1.47
C GLU A 128 6.90 15.55 2.25
N GLY A 129 7.16 16.72 1.67
CA GLY A 129 8.02 17.75 2.28
C GLY A 129 7.30 18.83 3.09
N ASN A 130 5.98 18.95 2.95
CA ASN A 130 5.22 19.99 3.65
C ASN A 130 5.00 19.61 5.12
N ARG A 131 5.59 20.37 6.05
CA ARG A 131 5.50 20.19 7.50
C ARG A 131 4.41 21.04 8.18
N GLN A 132 3.70 21.87 7.43
CA GLN A 132 2.70 22.79 7.97
C GLN A 132 1.30 22.29 7.61
N LEU A 133 0.85 21.27 8.35
CA LEU A 133 -0.48 20.72 8.16
C LEU A 133 -1.50 21.42 9.06
N THR A 134 -2.67 21.72 8.50
CA THR A 134 -3.84 22.10 9.29
C THR A 134 -4.44 20.89 9.99
N GLN A 135 -5.26 21.11 11.04
CA GLN A 135 -5.94 19.97 11.68
C GLN A 135 -6.84 19.23 10.67
N ARG A 136 -7.48 19.95 9.74
CA ARG A 136 -8.26 19.31 8.66
C ARG A 136 -7.40 18.40 7.77
N GLN A 137 -6.18 18.81 7.43
CA GLN A 137 -5.27 17.96 6.64
C GLN A 137 -4.86 16.72 7.42
N HIS A 138 -4.54 16.84 8.71
CA HIS A 138 -4.32 15.68 9.57
C HIS A 138 -5.53 14.76 9.60
N ALA A 139 -6.73 15.30 9.80
CA ALA A 139 -7.97 14.53 9.83
C ALA A 139 -8.16 13.75 8.52
N ILE A 140 -7.96 14.39 7.36
CA ILE A 140 -8.03 13.75 6.05
C ILE A 140 -7.02 12.60 5.94
N ASN A 141 -5.75 12.86 6.27
CA ASN A 141 -4.72 11.83 6.12
C ASN A 141 -5.04 10.61 6.99
N ILE A 142 -5.40 10.82 8.27
CA ILE A 142 -5.74 9.73 9.20
C ILE A 142 -6.90 8.89 8.67
N VAL A 143 -8.02 9.52 8.29
CA VAL A 143 -9.20 8.76 7.87
C VAL A 143 -9.01 8.09 6.52
N VAL A 144 -8.22 8.67 5.62
CA VAL A 144 -7.87 8.05 4.33
C VAL A 144 -7.01 6.81 4.55
N GLU A 145 -6.00 6.88 5.43
CA GLU A 145 -5.17 5.72 5.76
C GLU A 145 -5.98 4.59 6.40
N VAL A 146 -6.80 4.90 7.41
CA VAL A 146 -7.68 3.88 8.04
C VAL A 146 -8.64 3.30 6.99
N ASN A 147 -9.27 4.15 6.18
CA ASN A 147 -10.21 3.69 5.16
C ASN A 147 -9.55 2.83 4.09
N GLY A 148 -8.33 3.18 3.65
CA GLY A 148 -7.55 2.38 2.72
C GLY A 148 -7.22 1.00 3.30
N ALA A 149 -6.86 0.95 4.59
CA ALA A 149 -6.53 -0.30 5.26
C ALA A 149 -7.73 -1.24 5.44
N ILE A 150 -8.96 -0.71 5.54
CA ILE A 150 -10.19 -1.51 5.76
C ILE A 150 -11.08 -1.66 4.52
N ARG A 151 -10.64 -1.17 3.36
CA ARG A 151 -11.43 -1.20 2.13
C ARG A 151 -11.56 -2.63 1.59
N GLU A 152 -12.76 -2.95 1.09
CA GLU A 152 -13.03 -4.14 0.29
C GLU A 152 -13.43 -3.73 -1.15
N ILE A 153 -12.81 -4.36 -2.16
CA ILE A 153 -13.09 -4.11 -3.58
C ILE A 153 -13.25 -5.45 -4.27
N GLY A 154 -14.40 -5.69 -4.91
CA GLY A 154 -14.60 -6.94 -5.65
C GLY A 154 -14.46 -8.21 -4.80
N GLY A 155 -14.67 -8.13 -3.48
CA GLY A 155 -14.47 -9.24 -2.53
C GLY A 155 -13.05 -9.36 -1.99
N GLU A 156 -12.11 -8.53 -2.45
CA GLU A 156 -10.74 -8.48 -1.95
C GLU A 156 -10.62 -7.42 -0.84
N LYS A 157 -10.23 -7.87 0.34
CA LYS A 157 -10.04 -7.03 1.53
C LYS A 157 -8.59 -6.53 1.57
N SER A 158 -8.39 -5.24 1.77
CA SER A 158 -7.05 -4.61 1.70
C SER A 158 -6.09 -5.07 2.80
N TYR A 159 -6.63 -5.58 3.91
CA TYR A 159 -5.86 -6.16 5.01
C TYR A 159 -5.59 -7.67 4.86
N ASP A 160 -6.05 -8.30 3.77
CA ASP A 160 -5.92 -9.73 3.56
C ASP A 160 -4.65 -10.09 2.78
N LEU A 161 -4.14 -11.29 3.01
CA LEU A 161 -3.13 -11.93 2.21
C LEU A 161 -3.74 -13.02 1.36
N THR A 162 -3.03 -13.42 0.30
CA THR A 162 -3.41 -14.60 -0.47
C THR A 162 -2.42 -15.74 -0.24
N ASP A 163 -2.91 -16.97 -0.34
CA ASP A 163 -2.04 -18.14 -0.40
C ASP A 163 -1.41 -18.30 -1.80
N ILE A 164 -0.58 -19.34 -1.97
CA ILE A 164 0.03 -19.67 -3.27
C ILE A 164 -0.98 -19.96 -4.40
N HIS A 165 -2.27 -20.10 -4.08
CA HIS A 165 -3.35 -20.29 -5.05
C HIS A 165 -4.17 -19.01 -5.26
N HIS A 166 -3.64 -17.86 -4.82
CA HIS A 166 -4.31 -16.56 -4.89
C HIS A 166 -5.66 -16.53 -4.17
N THR A 167 -5.85 -17.39 -3.17
CA THR A 167 -7.08 -17.43 -2.39
C THR A 167 -6.92 -16.58 -1.12
N PRO A 168 -7.84 -15.65 -0.82
CA PRO A 168 -7.79 -14.83 0.40
C PRO A 168 -7.70 -15.67 1.69
N LEU A 169 -6.90 -15.24 2.65
CA LEU A 169 -6.55 -16.02 3.83
C LEU A 169 -7.34 -15.63 5.08
N PHE A 170 -7.73 -14.36 5.23
CA PHE A 170 -8.22 -13.80 6.49
C PHE A 170 -9.42 -14.58 7.03
N ASN A 171 -10.47 -14.71 6.23
CA ASN A 171 -11.69 -15.42 6.64
C ASN A 171 -11.40 -16.91 6.93
N ARG A 172 -10.45 -17.52 6.21
CA ARG A 172 -10.05 -18.92 6.43
C ARG A 172 -9.22 -19.09 7.70
N CYS A 173 -8.36 -18.12 8.02
CA CYS A 173 -7.58 -18.08 9.25
C CYS A 173 -8.50 -17.85 10.44
N LEU A 174 -9.44 -16.90 10.34
CA LEU A 174 -10.46 -16.65 11.35
C LEU A 174 -11.29 -17.91 11.64
N ALA A 175 -11.70 -18.65 10.61
CA ALA A 175 -12.45 -19.90 10.77
C ALA A 175 -11.63 -21.05 11.37
N SER A 176 -10.34 -21.16 11.02
CA SER A 176 -9.49 -22.30 11.41
C SER A 176 -8.78 -22.09 12.75
N TYR A 177 -8.38 -20.86 13.06
CA TYR A 177 -7.53 -20.51 14.20
C TYR A 177 -8.22 -19.60 15.21
N GLY A 178 -9.42 -19.10 14.89
CA GLY A 178 -10.21 -18.21 15.73
C GLY A 178 -9.67 -16.78 15.76
N LYS A 179 -10.48 -15.88 16.35
CA LYS A 179 -10.18 -14.45 16.45
C LYS A 179 -8.82 -14.19 17.13
N LEU A 180 -8.11 -13.18 16.62
CA LEU A 180 -6.85 -12.67 17.17
C LEU A 180 -7.10 -11.84 18.44
N LYS A 181 -6.20 -11.94 19.41
CA LYS A 181 -6.08 -10.93 20.48
C LYS A 181 -5.36 -9.67 19.96
N GLU A 182 -5.35 -8.61 20.77
CA GLU A 182 -4.73 -7.32 20.41
C GLU A 182 -3.24 -7.43 20.09
N ASP A 183 -2.53 -8.34 20.74
CA ASP A 183 -1.11 -8.63 20.58
C ASP A 183 -0.82 -9.82 19.65
N GLU A 184 -1.85 -10.40 19.02
CA GLU A 184 -1.70 -11.54 18.11
C GLU A 184 -1.80 -11.12 16.63
N MET A 185 -1.05 -11.83 15.78
CA MET A 185 -1.17 -11.83 14.31
C MET A 185 -1.22 -13.25 13.74
N TYR A 186 -1.73 -13.40 12.53
CA TYR A 186 -1.53 -14.60 11.72
C TYR A 186 -0.19 -14.51 10.99
N ALA A 187 0.69 -15.47 11.20
CA ALA A 187 2.01 -15.52 10.56
C ALA A 187 2.26 -16.90 9.95
N PHE A 188 3.03 -16.93 8.86
CA PHE A 188 3.52 -18.19 8.31
C PHE A 188 4.68 -18.73 9.16
N VAL A 189 4.65 -20.03 9.43
CA VAL A 189 5.71 -20.74 10.16
C VAL A 189 6.17 -21.94 9.30
N PRO A 190 7.38 -21.90 8.71
CA PRO A 190 8.38 -20.82 8.81
C PRO A 190 7.94 -19.54 8.08
N ALA A 191 8.56 -18.41 8.44
CA ALA A 191 8.30 -17.10 7.83
C ALA A 191 8.61 -17.12 6.32
N ILE A 192 7.89 -16.31 5.53
CA ILE A 192 8.07 -16.23 4.07
C ILE A 192 9.50 -15.82 3.71
N ALA A 193 10.07 -14.85 4.43
CA ALA A 193 11.46 -14.42 4.27
C ALA A 193 12.48 -15.57 4.39
N LEU A 194 12.12 -16.66 5.06
CA LEU A 194 12.95 -17.86 5.23
C LEU A 194 12.54 -19.01 4.29
N GLY A 195 11.80 -18.73 3.22
CA GLY A 195 11.31 -19.72 2.27
C GLY A 195 10.02 -20.42 2.71
N GLY A 196 9.30 -19.85 3.67
CA GLY A 196 7.99 -20.33 4.11
C GLY A 196 6.97 -20.35 2.99
N LYS A 197 6.24 -21.48 2.87
CA LYS A 197 5.16 -21.60 1.88
C LYS A 197 3.91 -20.91 2.40
N GLN A 198 3.35 -20.02 1.60
CA GLN A 198 2.09 -19.31 1.86
C GLN A 198 0.88 -20.25 1.74
N LEU A 199 0.70 -21.12 2.72
CA LEU A 199 -0.41 -22.08 2.79
C LEU A 199 -1.14 -21.92 4.11
N LEU A 200 -2.46 -22.06 4.11
CA LEU A 200 -3.29 -21.94 5.31
C LEU A 200 -2.77 -22.83 6.46
N GLN A 201 -2.38 -24.07 6.16
CA GLN A 201 -1.87 -25.04 7.15
C GLN A 201 -0.53 -24.65 7.80
N ASN A 202 0.19 -23.70 7.20
CA ASN A 202 1.44 -23.16 7.73
C ASN A 202 1.23 -21.88 8.55
N VAL A 203 -0.02 -21.40 8.66
CA VAL A 203 -0.34 -20.21 9.46
C VAL A 203 -0.47 -20.59 10.93
N GLN A 204 0.08 -19.75 11.81
CA GLN A 204 -0.11 -19.83 13.26
C GLN A 204 -0.49 -18.45 13.81
N LYS A 205 -1.17 -18.45 14.97
CA LYS A 205 -1.31 -17.23 15.79
C LYS A 205 -0.03 -17.04 16.60
N VAL A 206 0.62 -15.90 16.42
CA VAL A 206 1.86 -15.55 17.12
C VAL A 206 1.75 -14.17 17.74
N ASN A 207 2.58 -13.86 18.74
CA ASN A 207 2.67 -12.51 19.27
C ASN A 207 3.34 -11.59 18.22
N ILE A 208 2.71 -10.46 17.90
CA ILE A 208 3.19 -9.55 16.85
C ILE A 208 4.54 -8.90 17.20
N PHE A 209 4.75 -8.52 18.46
CA PHE A 209 5.99 -7.86 18.89
C PHE A 209 7.17 -8.83 18.86
N GLU A 210 6.96 -10.06 19.33
CA GLU A 210 7.96 -11.13 19.23
C GLU A 210 8.28 -11.47 17.76
N TYR A 211 7.26 -11.54 16.90
CA TYR A 211 7.45 -11.84 15.49
C TYR A 211 8.22 -10.74 14.76
N ILE A 212 7.91 -9.46 15.00
CA ILE A 212 8.64 -8.36 14.36
C ILE A 212 10.09 -8.33 14.85
N ASN A 213 10.34 -8.49 16.16
CA ASN A 213 11.70 -8.60 16.71
C ASN A 213 12.49 -9.76 16.09
N PHE A 214 11.83 -10.87 15.79
CA PHE A 214 12.44 -11.98 15.07
C PHE A 214 12.78 -11.59 13.62
N ILE A 215 11.84 -10.98 12.90
CA ILE A 215 12.03 -10.57 11.50
C ILE A 215 13.13 -9.50 11.35
N THR A 216 13.19 -8.51 12.24
CA THR A 216 14.21 -7.44 12.21
C THR A 216 15.64 -7.97 12.37
N GLN A 217 15.81 -9.13 13.00
CA GLN A 217 17.10 -9.80 13.17
C GLN A 217 17.52 -10.66 11.97
N LEU A 218 16.62 -10.95 11.02
CA LEU A 218 16.93 -11.77 9.85
C LEU A 218 17.70 -10.97 8.81
N GLU A 219 17.09 -9.89 8.31
CA GLU A 219 17.65 -9.02 7.28
C GLU A 219 17.15 -7.57 7.48
N PRO A 220 17.93 -6.55 7.08
CA PRO A 220 17.46 -5.17 7.05
C PRO A 220 16.28 -5.01 6.09
N PHE A 221 15.35 -4.10 6.43
CA PHE A 221 14.22 -3.80 5.55
C PHE A 221 14.66 -3.16 4.24
N GLU A 222 14.21 -3.74 3.11
CA GLU A 222 14.37 -3.17 1.79
C GLU A 222 13.43 -1.97 1.61
N ILE A 223 13.99 -0.82 1.23
CA ILE A 223 13.22 0.39 0.96
C ILE A 223 12.76 0.36 -0.51
N MET A 224 11.45 0.36 -0.70
CA MET A 224 10.84 0.38 -2.02
C MET A 224 10.81 1.80 -2.61
N MET A 225 10.67 1.88 -3.93
CA MET A 225 10.58 3.15 -4.65
C MET A 225 9.34 3.95 -4.23
N ASP A 226 9.54 5.21 -3.88
CA ASP A 226 8.46 6.19 -3.72
C ASP A 226 7.96 6.64 -5.11
N ILE A 227 6.97 5.92 -5.63
CA ILE A 227 6.42 6.15 -6.97
C ILE A 227 5.89 7.58 -7.11
N ASN A 228 5.18 8.10 -6.11
CA ASN A 228 4.59 9.43 -6.18
C ASN A 228 5.68 10.51 -6.29
N ARG A 229 6.72 10.39 -5.46
CA ARG A 229 7.85 11.32 -5.51
C ARG A 229 8.63 11.23 -6.83
N VAL A 230 8.78 10.02 -7.39
CA VAL A 230 9.39 9.85 -8.72
C VAL A 230 8.56 10.54 -9.80
N VAL A 231 7.24 10.36 -9.79
CA VAL A 231 6.31 11.04 -10.72
C VAL A 231 6.45 12.57 -10.61
N ASP A 232 6.45 13.10 -9.39
CA ASP A 232 6.58 14.55 -9.14
C ASP A 232 7.92 15.09 -9.63
N ASN A 233 9.03 14.40 -9.34
CA ASN A 233 10.37 14.79 -9.76
C ASN A 233 10.53 14.78 -11.29
N LEU A 234 9.85 13.85 -11.97
CA LEU A 234 9.82 13.77 -13.42
C LEU A 234 8.89 14.82 -14.05
N GLY A 235 8.12 15.55 -13.25
CA GLY A 235 7.13 16.53 -13.71
C GLY A 235 5.99 15.88 -14.51
N ILE A 236 5.70 14.61 -14.26
CA ILE A 236 4.65 13.88 -14.98
C ILE A 236 3.30 14.36 -14.44
N THR A 237 2.57 15.10 -15.27
CA THR A 237 1.18 15.49 -14.99
C THR A 237 0.18 14.52 -15.63
N PRO A 238 -1.08 14.47 -15.16
CA PRO A 238 -2.14 13.72 -15.84
C PRO A 238 -2.25 14.06 -17.33
N GLU A 239 -2.06 15.33 -17.70
CA GLU A 239 -2.07 15.79 -19.09
C GLU A 239 -0.86 15.27 -19.86
N SER A 240 0.35 15.30 -19.28
CA SER A 240 1.54 14.76 -19.93
C SER A 240 1.47 13.24 -20.09
N ALA A 241 0.90 12.54 -19.10
CA ALA A 241 0.67 11.11 -19.15
C ALA A 241 -0.37 10.80 -20.24
N ALA A 242 -1.49 11.52 -20.27
CA ALA A 242 -2.51 11.40 -21.30
C ALA A 242 -1.96 11.73 -22.70
N ALA A 243 -1.12 12.76 -22.83
CA ALA A 243 -0.48 13.13 -24.09
C ALA A 243 0.53 12.08 -24.55
N PHE A 244 1.33 11.51 -23.64
CA PHE A 244 2.19 10.38 -23.94
C PHE A 244 1.37 9.20 -24.45
N VAL A 245 0.30 8.82 -23.75
CA VAL A 245 -0.60 7.73 -24.16
C VAL A 245 -1.28 8.00 -25.51
N ALA A 246 -1.71 9.24 -25.75
CA ALA A 246 -2.29 9.65 -27.04
C ALA A 246 -1.26 9.62 -28.18
N SER A 247 0.01 9.98 -27.91
CA SER A 247 1.11 9.88 -28.87
C SER A 247 1.42 8.44 -29.26
N GLN A 248 1.24 7.49 -28.34
CA GLN A 248 1.42 6.05 -28.61
C GLN A 248 0.21 5.43 -29.32
N ASN A 249 -0.98 6.03 -29.18
CA ASN A 249 -2.22 5.57 -29.81
C ASN A 249 -2.54 6.25 -31.15
N SER A 250 -1.73 7.21 -31.57
CA SER A 250 -1.83 7.82 -32.90
C SER A 250 -1.21 6.85 -33.93
N PRO A 251 -1.92 6.46 -35.01
CA PRO A 251 -1.30 5.65 -36.06
C PRO A 251 -0.12 6.42 -36.64
N PRO A 252 1.03 5.78 -36.90
CA PRO A 252 2.20 6.49 -37.39
C PRO A 252 1.86 7.20 -38.69
N THR A 253 2.13 8.50 -38.76
CA THR A 253 1.90 9.34 -39.95
C THR A 253 2.89 9.03 -41.07
N THR A 254 3.89 8.20 -40.80
CA THR A 254 4.86 7.69 -41.76
C THR A 254 4.79 6.17 -41.81
N SER A 255 4.66 5.60 -43.01
CA SER A 255 4.76 4.15 -43.21
C SER A 255 6.08 3.61 -42.63
N PRO A 256 6.09 2.43 -41.98
CA PRO A 256 7.32 1.84 -41.46
C PRO A 256 8.31 1.63 -42.61
N LYS A 257 9.55 2.07 -42.42
CA LYS A 257 10.65 1.55 -43.23
C LYS A 257 10.89 0.11 -42.75
N TYR A 258 10.67 -0.85 -43.64
CA TYR A 258 10.54 -2.26 -43.28
C TYR A 258 11.84 -3.00 -42.91
N ASP A 259 13.01 -2.34 -42.84
CA ASP A 259 14.30 -3.06 -42.81
C ASP A 259 15.37 -2.48 -41.87
N GLU A 260 15.01 -1.93 -40.71
CA GLU A 260 16.03 -1.63 -39.67
C GLU A 260 15.83 -2.52 -38.45
N THR A 261 16.72 -3.51 -38.33
CA THR A 261 16.85 -4.34 -37.12
C THR A 261 17.40 -3.45 -36.01
N CYS A 262 16.55 -3.02 -35.08
CA CYS A 262 16.96 -2.20 -33.95
C CYS A 262 17.61 -3.12 -32.89
N ILE A 263 18.94 -3.08 -32.78
CA ILE A 263 19.67 -3.76 -31.70
C ILE A 263 19.61 -2.85 -30.48
N ILE A 264 18.84 -3.22 -29.47
CA ILE A 264 18.80 -2.52 -28.17
C ILE A 264 20.03 -2.95 -27.38
N GLN A 265 20.93 -2.01 -27.06
CA GLN A 265 22.02 -2.24 -26.10
C GLN A 265 21.55 -1.97 -24.68
N GLU A 266 21.99 -2.82 -23.76
CA GLU A 266 21.66 -2.78 -22.33
C GLU A 266 22.11 -1.44 -21.71
N GLY A 267 21.18 -0.73 -21.04
CA GLY A 267 21.48 0.52 -20.33
C GLY A 267 21.21 1.84 -21.07
N GLN A 268 20.37 1.86 -22.12
CA GLN A 268 19.89 3.11 -22.74
C GLN A 268 18.34 3.21 -22.70
N PRO A 269 17.76 4.41 -22.50
CA PRO A 269 16.32 4.60 -22.57
C PRO A 269 15.80 4.33 -23.98
N ALA A 270 14.76 3.52 -24.10
CA ALA A 270 14.14 3.20 -25.39
C ALA A 270 13.48 4.45 -25.99
N THR A 271 13.98 4.91 -27.13
CA THR A 271 13.41 6.05 -27.89
C THR A 271 12.56 5.63 -29.09
N VAL A 272 12.15 4.36 -29.19
CA VAL A 272 11.36 3.87 -30.33
C VAL A 272 10.01 3.31 -29.87
N SER A 273 8.94 3.91 -30.39
CA SER A 273 7.55 3.43 -30.35
C SER A 273 7.28 2.45 -31.49
N GLY A 274 6.58 1.34 -31.21
CA GLY A 274 6.27 0.32 -32.20
C GLY A 274 4.97 -0.42 -31.92
N TYR A 275 4.32 -0.90 -32.98
CA TYR A 275 3.15 -1.78 -32.94
C TYR A 275 3.51 -3.17 -33.49
N TYR A 276 2.87 -4.22 -32.99
CA TYR A 276 3.05 -5.59 -33.46
C TYR A 276 1.85 -6.03 -34.31
N GLN A 277 2.14 -6.63 -35.48
CA GLN A 277 1.15 -7.30 -36.32
C GLN A 277 1.48 -8.78 -36.37
N ASP A 278 0.57 -9.60 -35.84
CA ASP A 278 0.73 -11.04 -35.83
C ASP A 278 0.74 -11.59 -37.28
N ARG A 279 1.79 -12.32 -37.65
CA ARG A 279 2.01 -12.77 -39.04
C ARG A 279 1.00 -13.83 -39.49
N MET A 280 0.41 -14.60 -38.58
CA MET A 280 -0.53 -15.69 -38.89
C MET A 280 -1.97 -15.19 -39.02
N THR A 281 -2.37 -14.25 -38.16
CA THR A 281 -3.75 -13.78 -38.05
C THR A 281 -3.97 -12.39 -38.66
N LYS A 282 -2.88 -11.70 -39.04
CA LYS A 282 -2.87 -10.33 -39.59
C LYS A 282 -3.47 -9.27 -38.69
N LYS A 283 -3.76 -9.58 -37.41
CA LYS A 283 -4.30 -8.62 -36.45
C LYS A 283 -3.23 -7.63 -36.02
N VAL A 284 -3.60 -6.35 -36.03
CA VAL A 284 -2.79 -5.25 -35.50
C VAL A 284 -3.26 -4.96 -34.09
N ILE A 285 -2.33 -4.95 -33.14
CA ILE A 285 -2.60 -4.72 -31.72
C ILE A 285 -2.29 -3.25 -31.38
N TYR A 286 -3.29 -2.56 -30.82
CA TYR A 286 -3.20 -1.16 -30.33
C TYR A 286 -3.42 -1.13 -28.81
N LEU A 287 -2.76 -0.19 -28.14
CA LEU A 287 -2.42 -0.25 -26.72
C LEU A 287 -3.25 0.75 -25.90
N ASN A 288 -4.29 0.30 -25.23
CA ASN A 288 -5.16 1.16 -24.43
C ASN A 288 -4.92 1.00 -22.91
N ILE A 289 -4.99 2.11 -22.17
CA ILE A 289 -4.87 2.15 -20.70
C ILE A 289 -6.26 2.35 -20.10
N GLY A 290 -6.65 1.44 -19.20
CA GLY A 290 -7.80 1.62 -18.31
C GLY A 290 -7.34 1.57 -16.85
N ASP A 291 -7.70 2.62 -16.11
CA ASP A 291 -7.66 2.83 -14.66
C ASP A 291 -6.32 2.71 -13.91
N VAL A 292 -5.79 3.89 -13.57
CA VAL A 292 -4.73 4.08 -12.58
C VAL A 292 -5.37 4.05 -11.19
N SER A 293 -5.49 2.85 -10.63
CA SER A 293 -5.69 2.62 -9.20
C SER A 293 -4.77 1.48 -8.80
N PRO A 294 -4.27 1.40 -7.55
CA PRO A 294 -3.43 0.29 -7.09
C PRO A 294 -4.32 -0.95 -6.89
N ILE A 295 -4.79 -1.52 -7.99
CA ILE A 295 -5.41 -2.83 -8.04
C ILE A 295 -4.36 -3.71 -8.71
N TYR A 296 -3.75 -4.61 -7.97
CA TYR A 296 -3.05 -5.74 -8.57
C TYR A 296 -4.09 -6.50 -9.41
N PRO A 297 -3.98 -6.57 -10.75
CA PRO A 297 -5.02 -7.19 -11.55
C PRO A 297 -5.05 -8.70 -11.26
N THR A 298 -6.12 -9.18 -10.63
CA THR A 298 -6.44 -10.60 -10.59
C THR A 298 -6.93 -11.06 -11.99
N PRO A 299 -6.53 -12.25 -12.49
CA PRO A 299 -6.64 -12.60 -13.92
C PRO A 299 -8.06 -12.86 -14.47
N SER A 300 -9.12 -12.71 -13.68
CA SER A 300 -10.44 -13.31 -13.95
C SER A 300 -11.36 -12.49 -14.88
N HIS A 301 -11.01 -11.27 -15.28
CA HIS A 301 -11.90 -10.38 -16.07
C HIS A 301 -11.50 -10.14 -17.53
N LEU A 302 -10.65 -10.98 -18.13
CA LEU A 302 -10.17 -10.76 -19.51
C LEU A 302 -11.11 -11.35 -20.58
N SER A 303 -11.99 -10.52 -21.13
CA SER A 303 -12.69 -10.84 -22.39
C SER A 303 -11.73 -10.73 -23.60
N LYS A 304 -11.87 -11.65 -24.56
CA LYS A 304 -10.89 -12.00 -25.61
C LYS A 304 -10.64 -10.95 -26.73
N SER A 305 -10.85 -9.66 -26.54
CA SER A 305 -10.78 -8.70 -27.66
C SER A 305 -10.03 -7.39 -27.46
N GLN A 306 -9.25 -7.21 -26.39
CA GLN A 306 -8.40 -6.03 -26.23
C GLN A 306 -6.99 -6.44 -25.80
N ALA A 307 -5.99 -5.96 -26.52
CA ALA A 307 -4.59 -6.18 -26.19
C ALA A 307 -4.08 -4.97 -25.41
N TYR A 308 -3.63 -5.22 -24.19
CA TYR A 308 -3.10 -4.21 -23.27
C TYR A 308 -1.58 -4.20 -23.37
N VAL A 309 -0.94 -3.03 -23.45
CA VAL A 309 0.50 -2.89 -23.18
C VAL A 309 0.72 -2.38 -21.80
N TRP A 310 1.74 -2.96 -21.18
CA TRP A 310 2.11 -2.73 -19.81
C TRP A 310 3.36 -1.86 -19.79
N TYR A 311 3.33 -0.84 -18.95
CA TYR A 311 4.43 0.09 -18.74
C TYR A 311 4.90 -0.05 -17.29
N LYS A 312 6.17 0.23 -17.03
CA LYS A 312 6.77 0.30 -15.70
C LYS A 312 7.32 1.71 -15.48
N LEU A 313 7.00 2.31 -14.34
CA LEU A 313 7.68 3.52 -13.89
C LEU A 313 9.04 3.15 -13.31
N THR A 314 10.06 3.90 -13.69
CA THR A 314 11.44 3.76 -13.22
C THR A 314 11.94 5.12 -12.73
N GLU A 315 13.07 5.13 -12.02
CA GLU A 315 13.77 6.36 -11.63
C GLU A 315 14.18 7.25 -12.83
N HIS A 316 14.16 6.71 -14.05
CA HIS A 316 14.49 7.40 -15.29
C HIS A 316 13.28 7.72 -16.19
N GLY A 317 12.05 7.40 -15.76
CA GLY A 317 10.83 7.65 -16.55
C GLY A 317 9.95 6.40 -16.78
N ILE A 318 9.04 6.50 -17.74
CA ILE A 318 8.13 5.41 -18.14
C ILE A 318 8.84 4.51 -19.15
N SER A 319 8.96 3.22 -18.83
CA SER A 319 9.53 2.19 -19.72
C SER A 319 8.47 1.18 -20.13
N LEU A 320 8.54 0.69 -21.38
CA LEU A 320 7.71 -0.44 -21.83
C LEU A 320 8.17 -1.73 -21.15
N ILE A 321 7.23 -2.58 -20.73
CA ILE A 321 7.55 -3.94 -20.27
C ILE A 321 7.67 -4.84 -21.51
N PRO A 322 8.85 -5.45 -21.78
CA PRO A 322 9.03 -6.36 -22.90
C PRO A 322 8.03 -7.53 -22.88
N GLU A 323 7.49 -7.91 -24.05
CA GLU A 323 6.51 -9.01 -24.17
C GLU A 323 7.04 -10.35 -23.63
N GLU A 324 8.35 -10.59 -23.68
CA GLU A 324 9.00 -11.79 -23.16
C GLU A 324 8.83 -11.93 -21.64
N ILE A 325 8.84 -10.81 -20.91
CA ILE A 325 8.60 -10.77 -19.47
C ILE A 325 7.11 -11.03 -19.18
N LEU A 326 6.20 -10.46 -19.98
CA LEU A 326 4.76 -10.65 -19.86
C LEU A 326 4.32 -12.08 -20.23
N ALA A 327 5.00 -12.71 -21.19
CA ALA A 327 4.74 -14.09 -21.60
C ALA A 327 5.13 -15.09 -20.51
N ASN A 328 6.19 -14.78 -19.74
CA ASN A 328 6.59 -15.59 -18.59
C ASN A 328 5.70 -15.36 -17.37
N ALA A 329 5.14 -14.16 -17.18
CA ALA A 329 4.19 -13.87 -16.11
C ALA A 329 2.79 -14.50 -16.31
N LYS A 330 2.48 -14.98 -17.52
CA LYS A 330 1.22 -15.70 -17.85
C LYS A 330 1.29 -17.22 -17.66
N LYS A 331 2.45 -17.77 -17.32
CA LYS A 331 2.65 -19.20 -17.03
C LYS A 331 2.59 -19.45 -15.52
#